data_AF-A0A5C6B177-F1
#
_entry.id   AF-A0A5C6B177-F1
#
_cell.length_a   1.000
_cell.length_b   1.000
_cell.length_c   1.000
_cell.angle_alpha   90.00
_cell.angle_beta   90.00
_cell.angle_gamma   90.00
#
_symmetry.space_group_name_H-M   'P 1'
#
loop_
_entity.id
_entity.type
_entity.pdbx_description
1 polymer ?
#
loop_
_entity_poly.entity_id
_entity_poly.type
_entity_poly.pdbx_seq_one_letter_code
_entity_poly.pdbx_strand_id
1 'polypeptide(L)' 'MIHANLFTIETVHGLKETFALAPNGKVISPYSKPVHTPHVSSNGGKDSSKPSVPSKKGEKDDISR' A
#
# COMPACT_ATOMS: atom_id res chain seq x y z
N MET A 1 28.92 2.45 -7.10
CA MET A 1 28.44 1.11 -6.68
C MET A 1 28.12 1.15 -5.20
N ILE A 2 26.97 0.62 -4.79
CA ILE A 2 26.66 0.42 -3.36
C ILE A 2 26.97 -1.04 -3.04
N HIS A 3 27.84 -1.27 -2.05
CA HIS A 3 28.06 -2.62 -1.51
C HIS A 3 26.93 -2.96 -0.54
N ALA A 4 26.32 -4.14 -0.67
CA ALA A 4 25.24 -4.61 0.18
C ALA A 4 25.64 -5.94 0.84
N ASN A 5 25.41 -6.06 2.14
CA ASN A 5 25.68 -7.29 2.87
C ASN A 5 24.47 -8.23 2.75
N LEU A 6 24.70 -9.44 2.23
CA LEU A 6 23.70 -10.48 2.11
C LEU A 6 23.77 -11.42 3.33
N PHE A 7 22.61 -11.82 3.86
CA PHE A 7 22.51 -12.82 4.91
C PHE A 7 21.31 -13.74 4.67
N THR A 8 21.41 -14.99 5.13
CA THR A 8 20.35 -15.99 4.99
C THR A 8 19.78 -16.33 6.36
N ILE A 9 18.45 -16.38 6.47
CA ILE A 9 17.74 -16.83 7.66
C ILE A 9 17.08 -18.17 7.34
N GLU A 10 17.23 -19.14 8.24
CA GLU A 10 16.48 -20.39 8.24
C GLU A 10 15.35 -20.29 9.27
N THR A 11 14.11 -20.49 8.81
CA THR A 11 12.94 -20.51 9.67
C THR A 11 12.87 -21.81 10.48
N VAL A 12 12.07 -21.83 11.55
CA VAL A 12 11.83 -23.03 12.36
C VAL A 12 11.25 -24.22 11.59
N HIS A 13 10.65 -23.96 10.43
CA HIS A 13 10.11 -24.98 9.51
C HIS A 13 11.13 -25.41 8.43
N GLY A 14 12.38 -24.93 8.50
CA GLY A 14 13.45 -25.25 7.54
C GLY A 14 13.43 -24.44 6.24
N LEU A 15 12.53 -23.46 6.08
CA LEU A 15 12.56 -22.57 4.92
C LEU A 15 13.73 -21.58 5.04
N LYS A 16 14.56 -21.48 4.00
CA LYS A 16 15.70 -20.57 3.92
C LYS A 16 15.37 -19.40 3.01
N GLU A 17 15.50 -18.18 3.52
CA GLU A 17 15.32 -16.94 2.74
C GLU A 17 16.54 -16.03 2.87
N THR A 18 16.96 -15.41 1.77
CA THR A 18 18.12 -14.52 1.72
C THR A 18 17.65 -13.08 1.65
N PHE A 19 18.24 -12.22 2.48
CA PHE A 19 17.96 -10.80 2.58
C PHE A 19 19.23 -9.97 2.37
N ALA A 20 19.06 -8.70 1.99
CA ALA A 20 20.14 -7.73 1.95
C ALA A 20 19.93 -6.65 3.01
N LEU A 21 20.99 -6.26 3.70
CA LEU A 21 21.01 -5.08 4.55
C LEU A 21 21.45 -3.87 3.73
N ALA A 22 20.52 -2.95 3.48
CA ALA A 22 20.82 -1.72 2.76
C ALA A 22 21.61 -0.74 3.65
N PRO A 23 22.37 0.22 3.08
CA PRO A 23 23.16 1.18 3.86
C PRO A 23 22.35 2.04 4.84
N ASN A 24 21.04 2.18 4.62
CA ASN A 24 20.12 2.89 5.52
C ASN A 24 19.63 2.04 6.70
N GLY A 25 20.21 0.84 6.89
CA GLY A 25 19.82 -0.11 7.94
C GLY A 25 18.51 -0.86 7.68
N LYS A 26 17.84 -0.64 6.54
CA LYS A 26 16.62 -1.39 6.18
C LYS A 26 16.99 -2.75 5.60
N VAL A 27 16.29 -3.78 6.06
CA VAL A 27 16.33 -5.12 5.46
C VAL A 27 15.42 -5.13 4.24
N ILE A 28 15.93 -5.61 3.11
CA ILE A 28 15.18 -5.79 1.87
C ILE A 28 15.30 -7.23 1.40
N SER A 29 14.19 -7.81 0.93
CA SER A 29 14.24 -9.09 0.21
C SER A 29 14.61 -8.78 -1.25
N PRO A 30 15.74 -9.30 -1.78
CA PRO A 30 16.16 -9.06 -3.15
C PRO A 30 15.21 -9.70 -4.18
N TYR A 31 14.33 -10.59 -3.73
CA TYR A 31 13.39 -11.34 -4.58
C TYR A 31 11.94 -10.85 -4.47
N SER A 32 11.64 -9.92 -3.56
CA SER A 32 10.31 -9.29 -3.55
C SER A 32 10.19 -8.38 -4.78
N LYS A 33 9.26 -8.70 -5.68
CA LYS A 33 8.87 -7.77 -6.75
C LYS A 33 8.42 -6.46 -6.10
N PRO A 34 8.84 -5.28 -6.59
CA PRO A 34 8.28 -4.03 -6.10
C PRO A 34 6.76 -4.11 -6.23
N VAL A 35 6.05 -3.92 -5.12
CA VAL A 35 4.59 -3.82 -5.15
C VAL A 35 4.27 -2.63 -6.03
N HIS A 36 3.58 -2.87 -7.14
CA HIS A 36 3.07 -1.79 -7.98
C HIS A 36 1.95 -1.10 -7.19
N THR A 37 2.30 -0.13 -6.36
CA THR A 37 1.31 0.77 -5.78
C THR A 37 0.64 1.49 -6.97
N PRO A 38 -0.68 1.37 -7.16
CA PRO A 38 -1.33 2.10 -8.24
C PRO A 38 -1.00 3.58 -8.09
N HIS A 39 -0.44 4.16 -9.14
CA HIS A 39 -0.12 5.57 -9.21
C HIS A 39 -1.44 6.36 -9.12
N VAL A 40 -1.78 6.84 -7.92
CA VAL A 40 -2.83 7.85 -7.77
C VAL A 40 -2.26 9.14 -8.34
N SER A 41 -2.60 9.42 -9.60
CA SER A 41 -2.32 10.70 -10.23
C SER A 41 -3.16 11.76 -9.51
N SER A 42 -2.60 12.35 -8.46
CA SER A 42 -3.11 13.57 -7.89
C SER A 42 -2.86 14.70 -8.90
N ASN A 43 -3.71 14.82 -9.92
CA ASN A 43 -3.82 16.06 -10.68
C ASN A 43 -4.41 17.12 -9.75
N GLY A 44 -3.54 17.76 -8.99
CA GLY A 44 -3.84 19.02 -8.31
C GLY A 44 -4.05 20.11 -9.35
N GLY A 45 -5.26 20.19 -9.89
CA GLY A 45 -5.74 21.30 -10.70
C GLY A 45 -7.04 21.83 -10.09
N LYS A 46 -6.94 22.95 -9.38
CA LYS A 46 -8.10 23.72 -8.91
C LYS A 46 -8.95 24.09 -10.12
N ASP A 47 -10.24 23.77 -10.11
CA ASP A 47 -11.23 24.68 -10.67
C ASP A 47 -12.65 24.45 -10.12
N SER A 48 -13.16 25.58 -9.61
CA SER A 48 -14.56 25.97 -9.55
C SER A 48 -15.64 25.03 -8.98
N SER A 49 -16.06 25.41 -7.76
CA SER A 49 -17.45 25.76 -7.41
C SER A 49 -18.46 24.68 -7.00
N LYS A 50 -18.74 24.76 -5.68
CA LYS A 50 -19.98 24.52 -4.90
C LYS A 50 -20.22 23.12 -4.32
N PRO A 51 -20.40 23.01 -2.98
CA PRO A 51 -21.02 21.83 -2.41
C PRO A 51 -22.51 21.85 -2.79
N SER A 52 -22.97 20.86 -3.56
CA SER A 52 -24.42 20.67 -3.70
C SER A 52 -24.96 20.13 -2.38
N VAL A 53 -25.89 20.89 -1.79
CA VAL A 53 -26.67 20.58 -0.60
C VAL A 53 -27.28 19.16 -0.70
N PRO A 54 -27.39 18.39 0.40
CA PRO A 54 -27.99 17.06 0.36
C PRO A 54 -29.50 17.17 0.09
N SER A 55 -29.98 16.60 -1.03
CA SER A 55 -31.41 16.49 -1.28
C SER A 55 -32.01 15.36 -0.44
N LYS A 56 -32.66 15.74 0.66
CA LYS A 56 -33.57 14.90 1.44
C LYS A 56 -34.81 14.56 0.58
N LYS A 57 -35.06 13.27 0.34
CA LYS A 57 -36.41 12.66 0.24
C LYS A 57 -36.21 11.22 0.72
N GLY A 58 -36.66 10.89 1.93
CA GLY A 58 -38.06 10.52 2.18
C GLY A 58 -38.21 9.07 1.75
N GLU A 59 -37.83 8.13 2.62
CA GLU A 59 -38.78 7.37 3.44
C GLU A 59 -39.63 6.42 2.57
N LYS A 60 -39.40 5.11 2.70
CA LYS A 60 -40.44 4.16 3.10
C LYS A 60 -39.81 3.02 3.89
N ASP A 61 -40.34 2.88 5.10
CA ASP A 61 -40.26 1.70 5.95
C ASP A 61 -40.65 0.44 5.17
N ASP A 62 -39.92 -0.65 5.38
CA ASP A 62 -40.60 -1.93 5.58
C ASP A 62 -39.88 -2.71 6.68
N ILE A 63 -40.48 -2.61 7.87
CA ILE A 63 -40.10 -3.32 9.08
C ILE A 63 -41.22 -4.34 9.27
N SER A 64 -41.06 -5.54 8.71
CA SER A 64 -41.88 -6.69 9.10
C SER A 64 -41.10 -7.98 8.88
N ARG A 65 -40.94 -8.66 10.02
CA ARG A 65 -40.20 -9.89 10.35
C ARG A 65 -40.26 -11.01 9.31
#